data_AF-A0A843WSE7-F1
#
_entry.id   AF-A0A843WSE7-F1
#
_cell.length_a   1.000
_cell.length_b   1.000
_cell.length_c   1.000
_cell.angle_alpha   90.00
_cell.angle_beta   90.00
_cell.angle_gamma   90.00
#
_symmetry.space_group_name_H-M   'P 1'
#
loop_
_entity.id
_entity.type
_entity.pdbx_description
1 polymer ?
#
loop_
_entity_poly.entity_id
_entity_poly.type
_entity_poly.pdbx_seq_one_letter_code
_entity_poly.pdbx_strand_id
1 'polypeptide(L)'
;MPPSMTRIQRAVNMLQAREPKHWKFLTSLTNCTQLRLFSIMINELQGEQPNSISNFSTTLQELIVGANQISGSIPLGIGNLVGLTKAVKVLNVRRRGALKSFKSECEALRNIRHQNLVKIISVCSSVDFSGNDFKALVYEFFPNGSLEKWMHIESTEGIRILNFAERLSIAMDVASVLDYLHSYGDSPIVHCDLKPSNILLDGNMMAHVGDFGVDIVIADSKVGNTFATSTLKSAMLALGLPVTKFDNVVIR
;
A
#
# COMPACT_ATOMS: atom_id res chain seq x y z
N MET A 1 21.26 21.14 2.83
CA MET A 1 20.37 21.96 1.98
C MET A 1 19.67 23.01 2.87
N PRO A 2 19.17 24.13 2.31
CA PRO A 2 18.61 25.20 3.13
C PRO A 2 17.29 24.79 3.82
N PRO A 3 17.03 25.22 5.07
CA PRO A 3 15.80 24.87 5.80
C PRO A 3 14.51 25.33 5.12
N SER A 4 14.58 26.40 4.32
CA SER A 4 13.45 26.96 3.56
C SER A 4 13.04 26.16 2.32
N MET A 5 13.76 25.09 1.98
CA MET A 5 13.47 24.29 0.80
C MET A 5 12.16 23.51 0.97
N THR A 6 11.19 23.76 0.09
CA THR A 6 9.84 23.20 0.18
C THR A 6 9.56 22.03 -0.75
N ARG A 7 10.24 21.95 -1.90
CA ARG A 7 10.04 20.89 -2.89
C ARG A 7 11.37 20.45 -3.48
N ILE A 8 11.55 19.13 -3.57
CA ILE A 8 12.67 18.50 -4.27
C ILE A 8 12.08 17.44 -5.19
N GLN A 9 12.21 17.64 -6.50
CA GLN A 9 11.74 16.71 -7.51
C GLN A 9 12.85 16.50 -8.53
N ARG A 10 13.62 15.42 -8.39
CA ARG A 10 14.61 14.97 -9.38
C ARG A 10 14.11 13.69 -10.00
N ALA A 11 13.39 13.81 -11.12
CA ALA A 11 12.81 12.67 -11.83
C ALA A 11 13.78 11.98 -12.81
N VAL A 12 14.95 12.55 -13.13
CA VAL A 12 15.89 11.94 -14.10
C VAL A 12 17.31 12.40 -13.85
N ASN A 13 18.09 11.65 -13.08
CA ASN A 13 19.51 11.99 -12.96
C ASN A 13 20.43 10.79 -12.95
N MET A 14 19.96 9.62 -13.43
CA MET A 14 20.73 8.36 -13.37
C MET A 14 21.35 8.13 -11.97
N LEU A 15 20.65 8.57 -10.91
CA LEU A 15 21.21 8.46 -9.56
C LEU A 15 21.31 6.97 -9.23
N GLN A 16 22.54 6.50 -9.06
CA GLN A 16 22.82 5.13 -8.63
C GLN A 16 23.13 5.14 -7.13
N ALA A 17 22.44 4.29 -6.40
CA ALA A 17 22.78 3.97 -5.03
C ALA A 17 22.73 2.47 -4.88
N ARG A 18 23.90 1.80 -4.84
CA ARG A 18 23.98 0.33 -4.70
C ARG A 18 24.44 -0.14 -3.32
N GLU A 19 24.84 0.81 -2.47
CA GLU A 19 25.41 0.54 -1.15
C GLU A 19 24.82 1.53 -0.14
N PRO A 20 24.73 1.20 1.15
CA PRO A 20 24.20 2.08 2.19
C PRO A 20 24.84 3.48 2.20
N LYS A 21 26.15 3.57 1.91
CA LYS A 21 26.89 4.83 1.84
C LYS A 21 26.38 5.79 0.75
N HIS A 22 25.82 5.26 -0.33
CA HIS A 22 25.29 6.08 -1.44
C HIS A 22 23.99 6.80 -1.05
N TRP A 23 23.31 6.34 0.00
CA TRP A 23 22.11 6.99 0.51
C TRP A 23 22.39 8.16 1.48
N LYS A 24 23.67 8.45 1.79
CA LYS A 24 24.06 9.53 2.73
C LYS A 24 23.54 10.92 2.33
N PHE A 25 23.19 11.13 1.05
CA PHE A 25 22.57 12.38 0.62
C PHE A 25 21.22 12.64 1.30
N LEU A 26 20.46 11.60 1.69
CA LEU A 26 19.19 11.75 2.42
C LEU A 26 19.41 12.44 3.77
N THR A 27 20.54 12.21 4.44
CA THR A 27 20.88 12.87 5.70
C THR A 27 21.00 14.39 5.53
N SER A 28 21.37 14.88 4.34
CA SER A 28 21.44 16.32 4.07
C SER A 28 20.05 16.98 3.93
N LEU A 29 19.00 16.17 3.79
CA LEU A 29 17.61 16.61 3.62
C LEU A 29 16.85 16.69 4.94
N THR A 30 17.33 16.06 6.01
CA THR A 30 16.72 16.16 7.36
C THR A 30 16.72 17.60 7.88
N ASN A 31 17.64 18.44 7.39
CA ASN A 31 17.71 19.86 7.73
C ASN A 31 16.70 20.73 6.95
N CYS A 32 15.96 20.17 5.99
CA CYS A 32 14.95 20.90 5.21
C CYS A 32 13.61 20.91 5.97
N THR A 33 13.48 21.77 6.97
CA THR A 33 12.33 21.79 7.90
C THR A 33 11.00 22.18 7.24
N GLN A 34 11.01 22.79 6.06
CA GLN A 34 9.80 23.14 5.31
C GLN A 34 9.50 22.20 4.13
N LEU A 35 10.23 21.09 4.00
CA LEU A 35 10.08 20.17 2.87
C LEU A 35 8.67 19.55 2.86
N ARG A 36 7.95 19.69 1.75
CA ARG A 36 6.60 19.17 1.52
C ARG A 36 6.56 18.05 0.49
N LEU A 37 7.42 18.10 -0.52
CA LEU A 37 7.50 17.07 -1.55
C LEU A 37 8.95 16.65 -1.73
N PHE A 38 9.19 15.34 -1.61
CA PHE A 38 10.45 14.72 -1.98
C PHE A 38 10.21 13.61 -2.99
N SER A 39 10.73 13.79 -4.20
CA SER A 39 10.62 12.83 -5.29
C SER A 39 11.98 12.56 -5.91
N ILE A 40 12.37 11.28 -5.89
CA ILE A 40 13.55 10.72 -6.57
C ILE A 40 13.13 9.56 -7.49
N MET A 41 11.91 9.63 -8.02
CA MET A 41 11.43 8.63 -8.97
C MET A 41 12.32 8.50 -10.20
N ILE A 42 12.28 7.32 -10.84
CA ILE A 42 12.95 7.05 -12.12
C ILE A 42 14.46 7.31 -12.02
N ASN A 43 15.11 6.58 -11.11
CA ASN A 43 16.57 6.52 -10.99
C ASN A 43 17.02 5.03 -10.91
N GLU A 44 18.32 4.80 -10.76
CA GLU A 44 18.91 3.46 -10.63
C GLU A 44 19.27 3.15 -9.17
N LEU A 45 18.45 3.63 -8.23
CA LEU A 45 18.64 3.37 -6.81
C LEU A 45 18.30 1.91 -6.52
N GLN A 46 19.19 1.21 -5.84
CA GLN A 46 19.13 -0.22 -5.52
C GLN A 46 19.29 -0.44 -4.01
N GLY A 47 18.93 -1.64 -3.56
CA GLY A 47 19.06 -2.03 -2.14
C GLY A 47 17.97 -1.44 -1.25
N GLU A 48 18.11 -1.64 0.05
CA GLU A 48 17.12 -1.18 1.04
C GLU A 48 17.19 0.32 1.28
N GLN A 49 16.03 0.96 1.46
CA GLN A 49 15.96 2.35 1.88
C GLN A 49 16.53 2.49 3.30
N PRO A 50 17.37 3.50 3.57
CA PRO A 50 17.88 3.69 4.92
C PRO A 50 16.81 4.23 5.85
N ASN A 51 16.94 3.91 7.14
CA ASN A 51 16.09 4.46 8.20
C ASN A 51 16.09 5.99 8.26
N SER A 52 17.12 6.67 7.72
CA SER A 52 17.22 8.13 7.68
C SER A 52 16.10 8.81 6.89
N ILE A 53 15.39 8.09 6.01
CA ILE A 53 14.20 8.60 5.33
C ILE A 53 13.08 8.97 6.33
N SER A 54 13.07 8.30 7.49
CA SER A 54 12.14 8.54 8.59
C SER A 54 12.44 9.84 9.37
N ASN A 55 13.62 10.43 9.16
CA ASN A 55 14.08 11.65 9.84
C ASN A 55 13.81 12.91 9.01
N PHE A 56 13.01 12.81 7.95
CA PHE A 56 12.59 13.96 7.16
C PHE A 56 11.64 14.84 7.95
N SER A 57 11.44 16.08 7.48
CA SER A 57 10.53 17.00 8.13
C SER A 57 9.13 16.42 8.24
N THR A 58 8.48 16.63 9.38
CA THR A 58 7.06 16.30 9.58
C THR A 58 6.14 17.13 8.68
N THR A 59 6.65 18.17 8.01
CA THR A 59 5.92 18.90 6.96
C THR A 59 5.85 18.16 5.63
N LEU A 60 6.57 17.04 5.47
CA LEU A 60 6.62 16.28 4.23
C LEU A 60 5.26 15.64 3.95
N GLN A 61 4.65 15.99 2.82
CA GLN A 61 3.32 15.53 2.40
C GLN A 61 3.36 14.41 1.38
N GLU A 62 4.38 14.40 0.53
CA GLU A 62 4.53 13.44 -0.55
C GLU A 62 5.97 12.91 -0.61
N LEU A 63 6.10 11.59 -0.44
CA LEU A 63 7.36 10.87 -0.58
C LEU A 63 7.26 9.93 -1.78
N ILE A 64 8.04 10.22 -2.82
CA ILE A 64 7.94 9.53 -4.09
C ILE A 64 9.29 8.92 -4.49
N VAL A 65 9.42 7.61 -4.28
CA VAL A 65 10.67 6.85 -4.45
C VAL A 65 10.54 5.70 -5.45
N GLY A 66 9.38 5.54 -6.10
CA GLY A 66 9.13 4.46 -7.06
C GLY A 66 9.86 4.60 -8.40
N ALA A 67 9.75 3.60 -9.29
CA ALA A 67 10.58 3.46 -10.50
C ALA A 67 12.09 3.50 -10.18
N ASN A 68 12.47 2.81 -9.12
CA ASN A 68 13.84 2.46 -8.77
C ASN A 68 13.93 0.93 -8.63
N GLN A 69 15.12 0.41 -8.36
CA GLN A 69 15.39 -1.00 -8.06
C GLN A 69 15.56 -1.23 -6.55
N ILE A 70 14.86 -0.41 -5.75
CA ILE A 70 14.85 -0.49 -4.29
C ILE A 70 14.18 -1.82 -3.88
N SER A 71 14.81 -2.52 -2.95
CA SER A 71 14.33 -3.76 -2.36
C SER A 71 14.07 -3.59 -0.86
N GLY A 72 13.50 -4.59 -0.21
CA GLY A 72 13.25 -4.58 1.23
C GLY A 72 11.95 -3.86 1.63
N SER A 73 11.73 -3.78 2.93
CA SER A 73 10.51 -3.22 3.53
C SER A 73 10.59 -1.69 3.65
N ILE A 74 9.43 -1.04 3.72
CA ILE A 74 9.37 0.39 4.07
C ILE A 74 9.91 0.55 5.50
N PRO A 75 10.86 1.48 5.76
CA PRO A 75 11.45 1.65 7.08
C PRO A 75 10.39 1.88 8.18
N LEU A 76 10.56 1.25 9.34
CA LEU A 76 9.59 1.31 10.44
C LEU A 76 9.24 2.73 10.88
N GLY A 77 10.23 3.63 10.87
CA GLY A 77 10.08 5.03 11.28
C GLY A 77 9.31 5.88 10.28
N ILE A 78 8.90 5.36 9.11
CA ILE A 78 8.18 6.15 8.11
C ILE A 78 6.86 6.74 8.67
N GLY A 79 6.25 6.04 9.64
CA GLY A 79 5.04 6.51 10.32
C GLY A 79 5.26 7.78 11.16
N ASN A 80 6.51 8.12 11.50
CA ASN A 80 6.84 9.36 12.21
C ASN A 80 6.68 10.60 11.33
N LEU A 81 6.61 10.43 10.00
CA LEU A 81 6.36 11.51 9.05
C LEU A 81 4.87 11.84 9.02
N VAL A 82 4.35 12.41 10.11
CA VAL A 82 2.90 12.66 10.31
C VAL A 82 2.26 13.54 9.25
N GLY A 83 3.05 14.32 8.49
CA GLY A 83 2.55 15.11 7.37
C GLY A 83 2.33 14.31 6.09
N LEU A 84 2.85 13.07 6.00
CA LEU A 84 2.84 12.26 4.78
C LEU A 84 1.42 11.76 4.53
N THR A 85 0.86 12.11 3.38
CA THR A 85 -0.56 11.84 3.07
C THR A 85 -0.76 10.99 1.83
N LYS A 86 0.29 10.80 1.01
CA LYS A 86 0.20 10.06 -0.24
C LYS A 86 1.27 8.98 -0.36
N ALA A 87 0.88 7.82 -0.89
CA ALA A 87 1.74 6.74 -1.31
C ALA A 87 1.72 6.60 -2.84
N VAL A 88 2.86 6.29 -3.46
CA VAL A 88 2.93 6.14 -4.93
C VAL A 88 3.49 4.77 -5.30
N LYS A 89 2.64 3.93 -5.88
CA LYS A 89 2.97 2.62 -6.44
C LYS A 89 3.39 2.82 -7.89
N VAL A 90 4.68 2.75 -8.18
CA VAL A 90 5.19 2.84 -9.55
C VAL A 90 5.42 1.43 -10.09
N LEU A 91 4.92 1.17 -11.29
CA LEU A 91 4.93 -0.16 -11.86
C LEU A 91 6.18 -0.39 -12.69
N ASN A 92 6.81 -1.55 -12.48
CA ASN A 92 7.80 -2.07 -13.41
C ASN A 92 7.07 -2.68 -14.62
N VAL A 93 6.84 -1.87 -15.65
CA VAL A 93 6.10 -2.25 -16.87
C VAL A 93 6.75 -3.40 -17.65
N ARG A 94 8.05 -3.68 -17.43
CA ARG A 94 8.76 -4.80 -18.05
C ARG A 94 8.40 -6.15 -17.43
N ARG A 95 7.83 -6.16 -16.21
CA ARG A 95 7.37 -7.38 -15.56
C ARG A 95 6.13 -7.91 -16.28
N ARG A 96 6.14 -9.20 -16.63
CA ARG A 96 4.99 -9.87 -17.25
C ARG A 96 3.74 -9.66 -16.40
N GLY A 97 2.66 -9.19 -17.03
CA GLY A 97 1.38 -8.92 -16.35
C GLY A 97 1.27 -7.56 -15.67
N ALA A 98 2.33 -6.75 -15.59
CA ALA A 98 2.27 -5.45 -14.90
C ALA A 98 1.25 -4.48 -15.51
N LEU A 99 1.17 -4.39 -16.84
CA LEU A 99 0.18 -3.52 -17.51
C LEU A 99 -1.26 -4.04 -17.34
N LYS A 100 -1.45 -5.37 -17.29
CA LYS A 100 -2.75 -5.97 -16.98
C LYS A 100 -3.16 -5.60 -15.56
N SER A 101 -2.26 -5.82 -14.59
CA SER A 101 -2.44 -5.48 -13.18
C SER A 101 -2.80 -4.01 -12.97
N PHE A 102 -2.07 -3.09 -13.63
CA PHE A 102 -2.36 -1.67 -13.63
C PHE A 102 -3.79 -1.35 -14.07
N LYS A 103 -4.17 -1.90 -15.22
CA LYS A 103 -5.48 -1.63 -15.84
C LYS A 103 -6.60 -2.20 -14.97
N SER A 104 -6.44 -3.44 -14.49
CA SER A 104 -7.39 -4.09 -13.59
C SER A 104 -7.58 -3.31 -12.29
N GLU A 105 -6.50 -2.86 -11.66
CA GLU A 105 -6.55 -2.07 -10.42
C GLU A 105 -7.23 -0.70 -10.65
N CYS A 106 -6.94 -0.03 -11.76
CA CYS A 106 -7.65 1.19 -12.16
C CYS A 106 -9.14 0.96 -12.41
N GLU A 107 -9.50 -0.15 -13.08
CA GLU A 107 -10.88 -0.47 -13.45
C GLU A 107 -11.73 -0.82 -12.22
N ALA A 108 -11.22 -1.64 -11.30
CA ALA A 108 -11.91 -1.93 -10.04
C ALA A 108 -12.16 -0.63 -9.26
N LEU A 109 -11.10 0.12 -8.99
CA LEU A 109 -11.14 1.25 -8.07
C LEU A 109 -11.76 2.52 -8.67
N ARG A 110 -12.14 2.50 -9.96
CA ARG A 110 -12.76 3.64 -10.64
C ARG A 110 -14.11 4.03 -10.02
N ASN A 111 -14.95 3.04 -9.72
CA ASN A 111 -16.35 3.24 -9.33
C ASN A 111 -16.73 2.66 -7.97
N ILE A 112 -15.88 1.83 -7.35
CA ILE A 112 -16.12 1.32 -5.99
C ILE A 112 -15.67 2.34 -4.96
N ARG A 113 -16.50 2.55 -3.93
CA ARG A 113 -16.18 3.46 -2.82
C ARG A 113 -16.71 2.88 -1.52
N HIS A 114 -15.79 2.57 -0.62
CA HIS A 114 -16.09 2.08 0.72
C HIS A 114 -15.06 2.66 1.69
N GLN A 115 -15.45 2.88 2.95
CA GLN A 115 -14.56 3.49 3.95
C GLN A 115 -13.32 2.64 4.24
N ASN A 116 -13.44 1.31 4.14
CA ASN A 116 -12.37 0.33 4.35
C ASN A 116 -11.73 -0.14 3.02
N LEU A 117 -11.78 0.68 1.96
CA LEU A 117 -11.06 0.43 0.70
C LEU A 117 -9.96 1.46 0.51
N VAL A 118 -8.78 0.99 0.11
CA VAL A 118 -7.70 1.84 -0.34
C VAL A 118 -8.13 2.60 -1.59
N LYS A 119 -8.06 3.93 -1.53
CA LYS A 119 -8.53 4.80 -2.61
C LYS A 119 -7.39 5.26 -3.51
N ILE A 120 -7.56 5.09 -4.82
CA ILE A 120 -6.72 5.78 -5.82
C ILE A 120 -7.09 7.26 -5.82
N ILE A 121 -6.13 8.11 -5.43
CA ILE A 121 -6.23 9.57 -5.55
C ILE A 121 -6.04 9.99 -7.02
N SER A 122 -5.04 9.41 -7.69
CA SER A 122 -4.71 9.76 -9.07
C SER A 122 -3.96 8.64 -9.77
N VAL A 123 -4.05 8.61 -11.09
CA VAL A 123 -3.32 7.68 -11.97
C VAL A 123 -2.36 8.48 -12.85
N CYS A 124 -1.16 7.95 -13.06
CA CYS A 124 -0.20 8.49 -14.02
C CYS A 124 0.07 7.45 -15.11
N SER A 125 -0.16 7.83 -16.36
CA SER A 125 0.22 7.07 -17.55
C SER A 125 0.95 8.00 -18.50
N SER A 126 2.27 7.83 -18.59
CA SER A 126 3.17 8.67 -19.38
C SER A 126 4.28 7.80 -19.97
N VAL A 127 5.26 8.44 -20.59
CA VAL A 127 6.59 7.90 -20.84
C VAL A 127 7.60 8.55 -19.89
N ASP A 128 8.68 7.83 -19.58
CA ASP A 128 9.88 8.39 -18.95
C ASP A 128 10.74 9.15 -19.97
N PHE A 129 11.84 9.72 -19.50
CA PHE A 129 12.70 10.58 -20.31
C PHE A 129 13.65 9.79 -21.23
N SER A 130 13.70 8.47 -21.06
CA SER A 130 14.33 7.53 -21.98
C SER A 130 13.32 6.98 -23.01
N GLY A 131 12.07 7.48 -22.98
CA GLY A 131 10.99 7.06 -23.87
C GLY A 131 10.31 5.74 -23.49
N ASN A 132 10.60 5.16 -22.33
CA ASN A 132 9.94 3.93 -21.87
C ASN A 132 8.59 4.25 -21.23
N ASP A 133 7.67 3.28 -21.27
CA ASP A 133 6.40 3.39 -20.57
C ASP A 133 6.57 3.64 -19.06
N PHE A 134 5.88 4.66 -18.56
CA PHE A 134 5.79 5.00 -17.15
C PHE A 134 4.33 4.88 -16.68
N LYS A 135 4.10 4.10 -15.63
CA LYS A 135 2.78 3.86 -15.06
C LYS A 135 2.88 3.92 -13.53
N ALA A 136 2.03 4.73 -12.90
CA ALA A 136 2.00 4.86 -11.45
C ALA A 136 0.59 5.11 -10.91
N LEU A 137 0.33 4.60 -9.70
CA LEU A 137 -0.90 4.79 -8.94
C LEU A 137 -0.58 5.58 -7.68
N VAL A 138 -1.34 6.65 -7.43
CA VAL A 138 -1.21 7.49 -6.24
C VAL A 138 -2.37 7.14 -5.30
N TYR A 139 -2.02 6.72 -4.09
CA TYR A 139 -2.91 6.31 -3.02
C TYR A 139 -2.82 7.27 -1.84
N GLU A 140 -3.79 7.19 -0.94
CA GLU A 140 -3.64 7.69 0.43
C GLU A 140 -2.53 6.90 1.15
N PHE A 141 -1.80 7.56 2.04
CA PHE A 141 -0.75 6.92 2.85
C PHE A 141 -1.31 6.36 4.15
N PHE A 142 -0.92 5.12 4.46
CA PHE A 142 -1.35 4.39 5.66
C PHE A 142 -0.15 4.21 6.61
N PRO A 143 -0.05 5.01 7.68
CA PRO A 143 1.17 5.12 8.49
C PRO A 143 1.50 3.86 9.30
N ASN A 144 0.51 3.01 9.59
CA ASN A 144 0.73 1.76 10.32
C ASN A 144 1.10 0.58 9.40
N GLY A 145 1.17 0.81 8.08
CA GLY A 145 1.61 -0.18 7.11
C GLY A 145 0.64 -1.34 6.94
N SER A 146 1.12 -2.47 6.40
CA SER A 146 0.31 -3.66 6.20
C SER A 146 0.13 -4.47 7.48
N LEU A 147 -0.99 -5.20 7.57
CA LEU A 147 -1.29 -6.12 8.66
C LEU A 147 -0.21 -7.19 8.84
N GLU A 148 0.43 -7.62 7.76
CA GLU A 148 1.53 -8.60 7.76
C GLU A 148 2.63 -8.27 8.80
N LYS A 149 2.98 -7.00 8.93
CA LYS A 149 3.94 -6.50 9.93
C LYS A 149 3.54 -6.80 11.37
N TRP A 150 2.25 -6.89 11.64
CA TRP A 150 1.67 -7.03 12.98
C TRP A 150 1.38 -8.48 13.37
N MET A 151 1.58 -9.43 12.45
CA MET A 151 1.32 -10.85 12.67
C MET A 151 2.57 -11.65 13.08
N HIS A 152 3.78 -11.20 12.72
CA HIS A 152 5.01 -11.94 13.01
C HIS A 152 5.45 -11.74 14.47
N ILE A 153 5.47 -12.85 15.22
CA ILE A 153 5.79 -12.96 16.66
C ILE A 153 7.30 -12.85 16.92
N GLU A 154 8.15 -13.02 15.90
CA GLU A 154 9.60 -13.04 16.03
C GLU A 154 10.25 -11.83 15.38
N SER A 155 10.33 -10.72 16.11
CA SER A 155 11.39 -9.77 15.83
C SER A 155 11.89 -9.20 17.15
N THR A 156 13.21 -9.20 17.26
CA THR A 156 14.04 -8.85 18.42
C THR A 156 13.92 -7.39 18.86
N GLU A 157 12.95 -6.63 18.36
CA GLU A 157 12.78 -5.20 18.59
C GLU A 157 11.33 -4.84 18.94
N GLY A 158 10.83 -5.32 20.08
CA GLY A 158 9.72 -4.68 20.81
C GLY A 158 8.42 -4.41 20.03
N ILE A 159 8.14 -5.17 18.96
CA ILE A 159 6.95 -4.93 18.14
C ILE A 159 5.69 -5.23 18.96
N ARG A 160 4.81 -4.22 19.06
CA ARG A 160 3.48 -4.33 19.67
C ARG A 160 2.67 -5.42 18.94
N ILE A 161 2.25 -6.43 19.68
CA ILE A 161 1.36 -7.49 19.20
C ILE A 161 -0.09 -7.00 19.28
N LEU A 162 -0.88 -7.26 18.23
CA LEU A 162 -2.32 -6.95 18.24
C LEU A 162 -3.06 -7.78 19.29
N ASN A 163 -3.84 -7.11 20.13
CA ASN A 163 -4.73 -7.78 21.08
C ASN A 163 -5.99 -8.31 20.38
N PHE A 164 -6.81 -9.08 21.12
CA PHE A 164 -8.01 -9.69 20.55
C PHE A 164 -9.03 -8.66 20.03
N ALA A 165 -9.23 -7.56 20.76
CA ALA A 165 -10.18 -6.53 20.35
C ALA A 165 -9.76 -5.85 19.03
N GLU A 166 -8.47 -5.55 18.88
CA GLU A 166 -7.92 -4.98 17.65
C GLU A 166 -8.05 -5.94 16.47
N ARG A 167 -7.74 -7.23 16.68
CA ARG A 167 -7.92 -8.27 15.65
C ARG A 167 -9.38 -8.39 15.23
N LEU A 168 -10.31 -8.32 16.18
CA LEU A 168 -11.74 -8.37 15.90
C LEU A 168 -12.20 -7.15 15.12
N SER A 169 -11.79 -5.94 15.51
CA SER A 169 -12.10 -4.71 14.77
C SER A 169 -11.57 -4.76 13.33
N ILE A 170 -10.32 -5.20 13.14
CA ILE A 170 -9.74 -5.38 11.81
C ILE A 170 -10.52 -6.41 10.99
N ALA A 171 -10.95 -7.51 11.61
CA ALA A 171 -11.79 -8.51 10.94
C ALA A 171 -13.14 -7.92 10.50
N MET A 172 -13.76 -7.08 11.33
CA MET A 172 -15.02 -6.42 11.02
C MET A 172 -14.86 -5.43 9.85
N ASP A 173 -13.79 -4.64 9.85
CA ASP A 173 -13.46 -3.73 8.74
C ASP A 173 -13.31 -4.47 7.41
N VAL A 174 -12.57 -5.58 7.42
CA VAL A 174 -12.37 -6.44 6.24
C VAL A 174 -13.69 -7.11 5.81
N ALA A 175 -14.50 -7.57 6.75
CA ALA A 175 -15.80 -8.16 6.44
C ALA A 175 -16.74 -7.14 5.79
N SER A 176 -16.76 -5.90 6.28
CA SER A 176 -17.60 -4.82 5.74
C SER A 176 -17.31 -4.53 4.28
N VAL A 177 -16.03 -4.45 3.89
CA VAL A 177 -15.67 -4.22 2.49
C VAL A 177 -15.96 -5.43 1.60
N LEU A 178 -15.77 -6.65 2.11
CA LEU A 178 -16.09 -7.85 1.34
C LEU A 178 -17.60 -7.94 1.10
N ASP A 179 -18.43 -7.67 2.10
CA ASP A 179 -19.88 -7.57 1.93
C ASP A 179 -20.24 -6.52 0.87
N TYR A 180 -19.68 -5.31 0.96
CA TYR A 180 -19.89 -4.29 -0.05
C TYR A 180 -19.52 -4.73 -1.46
N LEU A 181 -18.35 -5.35 -1.66
CA LEU A 181 -17.88 -5.78 -2.99
C LEU A 181 -18.75 -6.89 -3.59
N HIS A 182 -19.29 -7.78 -2.76
CA HIS A 182 -20.10 -8.91 -3.23
C HIS A 182 -21.57 -8.55 -3.41
N SER A 183 -22.10 -7.66 -2.56
CA SER A 183 -23.52 -7.35 -2.48
C SER A 183 -23.92 -6.10 -3.27
N TYR A 184 -22.97 -5.23 -3.64
CA TYR A 184 -23.26 -3.93 -4.25
C TYR A 184 -22.95 -3.89 -5.76
N GLY A 185 -24.01 -3.88 -6.58
CA GLY A 185 -23.97 -3.73 -8.04
C GLY A 185 -24.60 -4.90 -8.80
N ASP A 186 -24.80 -4.76 -10.11
CA ASP A 186 -25.36 -5.82 -10.96
C ASP A 186 -24.40 -7.01 -11.16
N SER A 187 -23.20 -6.93 -10.59
CA SER A 187 -22.06 -7.80 -10.88
C SER A 187 -21.12 -7.85 -9.68
N PRO A 188 -21.21 -8.90 -8.84
CA PRO A 188 -20.34 -9.11 -7.68
C PRO A 188 -18.85 -9.03 -8.04
N ILE A 189 -18.10 -8.29 -7.25
CA ILE A 189 -16.64 -8.11 -7.40
C ILE A 189 -15.94 -9.01 -6.39
N VAL A 190 -15.12 -9.94 -6.89
CA VAL A 190 -14.28 -10.79 -6.03
C VAL A 190 -12.84 -10.28 -6.05
N HIS A 191 -12.25 -10.03 -4.87
CA HIS A 191 -10.87 -9.54 -4.73
C HIS A 191 -9.79 -10.57 -5.14
N CYS A 192 -10.03 -11.86 -4.86
CA CYS A 192 -9.18 -13.02 -5.20
C CYS A 192 -7.76 -13.09 -4.58
N ASP A 193 -7.16 -11.98 -4.18
CA ASP A 193 -5.81 -11.94 -3.57
C ASP A 193 -5.84 -11.28 -2.17
N LEU A 194 -6.83 -11.61 -1.33
CA LEU A 194 -6.89 -11.07 0.01
C LEU A 194 -5.86 -11.76 0.90
N LYS A 195 -4.85 -10.99 1.35
CA LYS A 195 -3.78 -11.44 2.25
C LYS A 195 -3.35 -10.29 3.17
N PRO A 196 -2.64 -10.58 4.28
CA PRO A 196 -2.25 -9.56 5.25
C PRO A 196 -1.36 -8.44 4.70
N SER A 197 -0.59 -8.69 3.64
CA SER A 197 0.19 -7.65 2.94
C SER A 197 -0.70 -6.65 2.18
N ASN A 198 -1.95 -7.04 1.88
CA ASN A 198 -2.93 -6.25 1.13
C ASN A 198 -3.97 -5.55 2.04
N ILE A 199 -3.84 -5.71 3.36
CA ILE A 199 -4.66 -5.02 4.36
C ILE A 199 -3.78 -3.93 5.00
N LEU A 200 -4.07 -2.67 4.72
CA LEU A 200 -3.33 -1.52 5.25
C LEU A 200 -4.04 -0.95 6.48
N LEU A 201 -3.27 -0.43 7.44
CA LEU A 201 -3.79 0.15 8.68
C LEU A 201 -3.56 1.66 8.70
N ASP A 202 -4.63 2.43 8.93
CA ASP A 202 -4.53 3.88 9.08
C ASP A 202 -4.02 4.29 10.47
N GLY A 203 -3.91 5.60 10.73
CA GLY A 203 -3.42 6.13 12.01
C GLY A 203 -4.25 5.73 13.24
N ASN A 204 -5.50 5.32 13.04
CA ASN A 204 -6.43 4.88 14.09
C ASN A 204 -6.52 3.36 14.20
N MET A 205 -5.66 2.61 13.50
CA MET A 205 -5.68 1.13 13.41
C MET A 205 -6.93 0.58 12.69
N MET A 206 -7.64 1.40 11.91
CA MET A 206 -8.72 0.92 11.03
C MET A 206 -8.12 0.26 9.80
N ALA A 207 -8.73 -0.84 9.35
CA ALA A 207 -8.24 -1.62 8.22
C ALA A 207 -8.82 -1.16 6.89
N HIS A 208 -7.96 -1.15 5.87
CA HIS A 208 -8.26 -0.76 4.49
C HIS A 208 -7.75 -1.83 3.53
N VAL A 209 -8.64 -2.42 2.75
CA VAL A 209 -8.28 -3.45 1.76
C VAL A 209 -7.82 -2.79 0.46
N GLY A 210 -6.68 -3.23 -0.07
CA GLY A 210 -6.11 -2.75 -1.32
C GLY A 210 -5.47 -3.85 -2.16
N ASP A 211 -4.83 -3.45 -3.25
CA ASP A 211 -4.14 -4.31 -4.22
C ASP A 211 -5.04 -5.33 -4.95
N PHE A 212 -5.91 -4.82 -5.82
CA PHE A 212 -6.77 -5.58 -6.73
C PHE A 212 -6.02 -6.10 -7.98
N GLY A 213 -4.69 -6.05 -7.97
CA GLY A 213 -3.86 -6.14 -9.17
C GLY A 213 -3.74 -7.53 -9.79
N VAL A 214 -4.31 -8.58 -9.21
CA VAL A 214 -4.00 -9.96 -9.64
C VAL A 214 -5.08 -10.55 -10.53
N ASP A 215 -6.35 -10.62 -10.13
CA ASP A 215 -7.47 -11.01 -11.01
C ASP A 215 -8.79 -10.65 -10.33
N ILE A 216 -9.41 -9.54 -10.74
CA ILE A 216 -10.80 -9.23 -10.36
C ILE A 216 -11.70 -10.11 -11.20
N VAL A 217 -12.52 -10.92 -10.54
CA VAL A 217 -13.56 -11.70 -11.22
C VAL A 217 -14.89 -11.02 -10.96
N ILE A 218 -15.54 -10.62 -12.06
CA ILE A 218 -16.97 -10.31 -12.05
C ILE A 218 -17.68 -11.66 -12.08
N ALA A 219 -18.23 -12.07 -10.93
CA ALA A 219 -18.83 -13.38 -10.77
C ALA A 219 -20.33 -13.33 -11.07
N ASP A 220 -20.86 -14.41 -11.64
CA ASP A 220 -22.30 -14.62 -11.67
C ASP A 220 -22.81 -14.84 -10.23
N SER A 221 -24.03 -14.41 -9.91
CA SER A 221 -24.52 -14.26 -8.52
C SER A 221 -24.36 -15.51 -7.64
N LYS A 222 -24.49 -16.72 -8.21
CA LYS A 222 -24.29 -17.99 -7.48
C LYS A 222 -22.82 -18.30 -7.17
N VAL A 223 -21.91 -17.90 -8.05
CA VAL A 223 -20.47 -18.15 -7.93
C VAL A 223 -19.85 -17.16 -6.93
N GLY A 224 -20.32 -15.90 -6.92
CA GLY A 224 -19.87 -14.87 -5.98
C GLY A 224 -19.97 -15.27 -4.51
N ASN A 225 -21.07 -15.90 -4.09
CA ASN A 225 -21.27 -16.30 -2.69
C ASN A 225 -20.28 -17.38 -2.20
N THR A 226 -19.87 -18.31 -3.07
CA THR A 226 -18.88 -19.33 -2.72
C THR A 226 -17.50 -18.70 -2.53
N PHE A 227 -17.10 -17.76 -3.40
CA PHE A 227 -15.85 -17.03 -3.28
C PHE A 227 -15.83 -16.07 -2.07
N ALA A 228 -16.94 -15.41 -1.78
CA ALA A 228 -17.10 -14.54 -0.61
C ALA A 228 -16.81 -15.26 0.70
N THR A 229 -17.43 -16.44 0.88
CA THR A 229 -17.26 -17.27 2.07
C THR A 229 -15.81 -17.74 2.22
N SER A 230 -15.15 -18.10 1.11
CA SER A 230 -13.74 -18.51 1.15
C SER A 230 -12.78 -17.36 1.48
N THR A 231 -13.09 -16.14 1.02
CA THR A 231 -12.26 -14.95 1.21
C THR A 231 -12.36 -14.43 2.65
N LEU A 232 -13.57 -14.43 3.22
CA LEU A 232 -13.79 -14.13 4.64
C LEU A 232 -13.06 -15.14 5.55
N LYS A 233 -13.18 -16.44 5.26
CA LYS A 233 -12.49 -17.51 6.02
C LYS A 233 -10.97 -17.32 6.01
N SER A 234 -10.38 -17.02 4.85
CA SER A 234 -8.96 -16.74 4.71
C SER A 234 -8.52 -15.50 5.52
N ALA A 235 -9.31 -14.42 5.51
CA ALA A 235 -9.03 -13.23 6.31
C ALA A 235 -9.10 -13.51 7.82
N MET A 236 -10.12 -14.24 8.29
CA MET A 236 -10.27 -14.58 9.70
C MET A 236 -9.18 -15.53 10.19
N LEU A 237 -8.80 -16.51 9.37
CA LEU A 237 -7.69 -17.41 9.65
C LEU A 237 -6.38 -16.63 9.77
N ALA A 238 -6.12 -15.68 8.88
CA ALA A 238 -4.94 -14.82 8.93
C ALA A 238 -4.87 -13.97 10.21
N LEU A 239 -6.02 -13.58 10.78
CA LEU A 239 -6.10 -12.85 12.05
C LEU A 239 -5.97 -13.74 13.29
N GLY A 240 -5.86 -15.06 13.12
CA GLY A 240 -5.83 -16.03 14.20
C GLY A 240 -7.18 -16.18 14.92
N LEU A 241 -8.27 -15.86 14.23
CA LEU A 241 -9.63 -16.01 14.77
C LEU A 241 -10.17 -17.43 14.46
N PRO A 242 -10.87 -18.08 15.40
CA PRO A 242 -11.43 -19.41 15.18
C PRO A 242 -12.53 -19.37 14.12
N VAL A 243 -12.30 -20.08 13.01
CA VAL A 243 -13.17 -20.09 11.82
C VAL A 243 -14.47 -20.89 12.04
N THR A 244 -14.49 -21.81 13.00
CA THR A 244 -15.60 -22.76 13.27
C THR A 244 -16.90 -22.14 13.78
N LYS A 245 -16.91 -20.84 14.13
CA LYS A 245 -18.13 -20.13 14.58
C LYS A 245 -18.86 -19.36 13.49
N PHE A 246 -18.31 -19.28 12.28
CA PHE A 246 -18.83 -18.40 11.22
C PHE A 246 -19.47 -19.14 10.03
N ASP A 247 -19.54 -20.47 10.06
CA ASP A 247 -20.20 -21.28 9.02
C ASP A 247 -21.71 -20.96 8.86
N ASN A 248 -22.31 -20.23 9.82
CA ASN A 248 -23.70 -19.79 9.79
C ASN A 248 -23.87 -18.28 9.53
N VAL A 249 -22.80 -17.51 9.31
CA VAL A 249 -22.94 -16.12 8.87
C VAL A 249 -23.18 -16.12 7.37
N VAL A 250 -24.45 -16.27 7.02
CA VAL A 250 -24.94 -15.92 5.68
C VAL A 250 -24.82 -14.41 5.58
N ILE A 251 -23.75 -13.94 4.95
CA ILE A 251 -23.69 -12.57 4.44
C ILE A 251 -24.78 -12.53 3.34
N ARG A 252 -25.86 -11.80 3.61
CA ARG A 252 -27.00 -11.61 2.70
C ARG A 252 -26.88 -10.28 2.01
#